data_AF-A0A0B6ZVE3-F1
#
_entry.id   AF-A0A0B6ZVE3-F1
#
_cell.length_a   1.000
_cell.length_b   1.000
_cell.length_c   1.000
_cell.angle_alpha   90.00
_cell.angle_beta   90.00
_cell.angle_gamma   90.00
#
_symmetry.space_group_name_H-M   'P 1'
#
loop_
_entity.id
_entity.type
_entity.pdbx_description
1 polymer ?
#
loop_
_entity_poly.entity_id
_entity_poly.type
_entity_poly.pdbx_seq_one_letter_code
_entity_poly.pdbx_strand_id
1 'polypeptide(L)'
;GPYGAFEEEAERYFKLETTKSGDSERSLISEMDKTANENIDNSNGNRNSNITMSESEALINRSVSEPNRFLSSITEGSFENYIRPCFTEFLGVALFVFIGTTAICSGRAVEGVALAHGLTIALLITATGSISGGHFNPAVTLGVLIGGAVSPVTAVLYVVSQMIGAIFGSLFTLVRDNSVLYSH
;
A
#
# COMPACT_ATOMS: atom_id res chain seq x y z
N GLY A 1 27.24 -6.39 -16.40
CA GLY A 1 27.47 -7.31 -15.26
C GLY A 1 26.13 -7.80 -14.72
N PRO A 2 26.08 -8.84 -13.88
CA PRO A 2 24.82 -9.41 -13.37
C PRO A 2 23.90 -8.38 -12.68
N TYR A 3 24.43 -7.25 -12.22
CA TYR A 3 23.69 -6.12 -11.66
C TYR A 3 22.93 -5.27 -12.70
N GLY A 4 23.44 -5.14 -13.94
CA GLY A 4 22.79 -4.34 -14.98
C GLY A 4 21.51 -4.99 -15.53
N ALA A 5 21.44 -6.32 -15.48
CA ALA A 5 20.24 -7.05 -15.92
C ALA A 5 19.06 -6.91 -14.96
N PHE A 6 19.32 -6.76 -13.65
CA PHE A 6 18.27 -6.52 -12.65
C PHE A 6 17.71 -5.10 -12.71
N GLU A 7 18.57 -4.11 -13.01
CA GLU A 7 18.19 -2.71 -13.15
C GLU A 7 17.32 -2.51 -14.41
N GLU A 8 17.69 -3.15 -15.52
CA GLU A 8 16.94 -3.12 -16.78
C GLU A 8 15.57 -3.82 -16.66
N GLU A 9 15.49 -4.93 -15.91
CA GLU A 9 14.24 -5.63 -15.62
C GLU A 9 13.33 -4.76 -14.72
N ALA A 10 13.88 -4.15 -13.66
CA ALA A 10 13.13 -3.28 -12.75
C ALA A 10 12.58 -2.02 -13.46
N GLU A 11 13.37 -1.40 -14.35
CA GLU A 11 12.89 -0.31 -15.21
C GLU A 11 11.78 -0.78 -16.14
N ARG A 12 11.85 -2.02 -16.65
CA ARG A 12 10.82 -2.60 -17.50
C ARG A 12 9.51 -2.80 -16.75
N TYR A 13 9.56 -3.34 -15.54
CA TYR A 13 8.39 -3.50 -14.66
C TYR A 13 7.80 -2.14 -14.29
N PHE A 14 8.64 -1.16 -13.94
CA PHE A 14 8.21 0.21 -13.63
C PHE A 14 7.49 0.85 -14.83
N LYS A 15 8.05 0.73 -16.04
CA LYS A 15 7.47 1.28 -17.26
C LYS A 15 6.17 0.58 -17.66
N LEU A 16 6.04 -0.73 -17.39
CA LEU A 16 4.81 -1.49 -17.58
C LEU A 16 3.72 -1.06 -16.61
N GLU A 17 4.04 -0.82 -15.34
CA GLU A 17 3.09 -0.35 -14.31
C GLU A 17 2.56 1.05 -14.64
N THR A 18 3.43 1.98 -15.04
CA THR A 18 3.03 3.35 -15.43
C THR A 18 2.20 3.36 -16.71
N THR A 19 2.51 2.48 -17.67
CA THR A 19 1.76 2.37 -18.93
C THR A 19 0.39 1.74 -18.67
N LYS A 20 0.30 0.68 -17.85
CA LYS A 20 -0.97 0.07 -17.46
C LYS A 20 -1.88 1.04 -16.70
N SER A 21 -1.31 1.88 -15.84
CA SER A 21 -2.07 2.91 -15.12
C SER A 21 -2.64 3.96 -16.09
N GLY A 22 -1.83 4.41 -17.05
CA GLY A 22 -2.27 5.39 -18.07
C GLY A 22 -3.26 4.83 -19.09
N ASP A 23 -3.09 3.57 -19.52
CA ASP A 23 -4.03 2.88 -20.41
C ASP A 23 -5.35 2.57 -19.70
N SER A 24 -5.30 2.24 -18.41
CA SER A 24 -6.50 2.06 -17.59
C SER A 24 -7.28 3.36 -17.44
N GLU A 25 -6.59 4.48 -17.19
CA GLU A 25 -7.24 5.80 -17.11
C GLU A 25 -7.87 6.21 -18.45
N ARG A 26 -7.17 5.98 -19.58
CA ARG A 26 -7.71 6.23 -20.93
C ARG A 26 -8.88 5.31 -21.28
N SER A 27 -8.82 4.04 -20.90
CA SER A 27 -9.92 3.08 -21.11
C SER A 27 -11.15 3.47 -20.28
N LEU A 28 -10.96 3.93 -19.04
CA LEU A 28 -12.06 4.39 -18.19
C LEU A 28 -12.70 5.65 -18.75
N ILE A 29 -11.92 6.62 -19.23
CA ILE A 29 -12.45 7.84 -19.88
C ILE A 29 -13.21 7.48 -21.16
N SER A 30 -12.68 6.55 -21.97
CA SER A 30 -13.36 6.08 -23.19
C SER A 30 -14.67 5.33 -22.89
N GLU A 31 -14.71 4.54 -21.82
CA GLU A 31 -15.93 3.81 -21.41
C GLU A 31 -16.97 4.78 -20.82
N MET A 32 -16.52 5.81 -20.10
CA MET A 32 -17.37 6.89 -19.58
C MET A 32 -18.01 7.71 -20.71
N ASP A 33 -17.24 8.08 -21.74
CA ASP A 33 -17.77 8.79 -22.92
C ASP A 33 -18.77 7.93 -23.69
N LYS A 34 -18.49 6.63 -23.85
CA LYS A 34 -19.39 5.69 -24.53
C LYS A 34 -20.70 5.51 -23.77
N THR A 35 -20.63 5.38 -22.44
CA THR A 35 -21.81 5.27 -21.55
C THR A 35 -22.61 6.57 -21.53
N ALA A 36 -21.96 7.73 -21.57
CA ALA A 36 -22.63 9.02 -21.67
C ALA A 36 -23.39 9.19 -22.99
N ASN A 37 -22.79 8.75 -24.11
CA ASN A 37 -23.42 8.85 -25.42
C ASN A 37 -24.59 7.85 -25.61
N GLU A 38 -24.45 6.62 -25.12
CA GLU A 38 -25.56 5.63 -25.13
C GLU A 38 -26.77 6.10 -24.31
N ASN A 39 -26.56 6.82 -23.22
CA ASN A 39 -27.65 7.37 -22.40
C ASN A 39 -28.40 8.53 -23.08
N ILE A 40 -27.72 9.32 -23.92
CA ILE A 40 -28.34 10.40 -24.71
C ILE A 40 -29.17 9.81 -25.86
N ASP A 41 -28.68 8.77 -26.53
CA ASP A 41 -29.40 8.10 -27.62
C ASP A 41 -30.65 7.35 -27.13
N ASN A 42 -30.58 6.69 -25.97
CA ASN A 42 -31.74 6.01 -25.37
C ASN A 42 -32.83 6.97 -24.86
N SER A 43 -32.46 8.20 -24.48
CA SER A 43 -33.44 9.20 -24.03
C SER A 43 -34.31 9.76 -25.18
N ASN A 44 -33.85 9.66 -26.43
CA ASN A 44 -34.61 10.11 -27.61
C ASN A 44 -35.40 8.98 -28.29
N GLY A 45 -35.14 7.70 -27.94
CA GLY A 45 -35.69 6.53 -28.61
C GLY A 45 -36.95 5.89 -28.00
N ASN A 46 -37.32 6.18 -26.75
CA ASN A 46 -38.36 5.39 -26.06
C ASN A 46 -39.51 6.23 -25.48
N ARG A 47 -40.43 6.67 -26.36
CA ARG A 47 -41.75 7.19 -25.96
C ARG A 47 -42.89 6.18 -26.07
N ASN A 48 -42.64 4.88 -26.30
CA ASN A 48 -43.71 3.91 -26.52
C ASN A 48 -43.56 2.62 -25.70
N SER A 49 -44.27 2.60 -24.56
CA SER A 49 -45.09 1.50 -24.01
C SER A 49 -44.56 0.05 -24.06
N ASN A 50 -44.09 -0.43 -22.90
CA ASN A 50 -44.67 -1.57 -22.15
C ASN A 50 -43.68 -2.05 -21.07
N ILE A 51 -43.67 -1.40 -19.91
CA ILE A 51 -42.90 -1.87 -18.75
C ILE A 51 -43.70 -3.00 -18.11
N THR A 52 -43.19 -4.23 -18.17
CA THR A 52 -43.73 -5.32 -17.36
C THR A 52 -43.26 -5.13 -15.92
N MET A 53 -44.14 -5.37 -14.94
CA MET A 53 -43.90 -5.14 -13.49
C MET A 53 -42.60 -5.78 -12.95
N SER A 54 -42.09 -6.82 -13.61
CA SER A 54 -40.82 -7.49 -13.30
C SER A 54 -39.57 -6.66 -13.64
N GLU A 55 -39.62 -5.81 -14.66
CA GLU A 55 -38.47 -4.98 -15.06
C GLU A 55 -38.37 -3.72 -14.20
N SER A 56 -39.50 -3.16 -13.78
CA SER A 56 -39.54 -2.04 -12.83
C SER A 56 -38.98 -2.43 -11.47
N GLU A 57 -39.31 -3.61 -10.94
CA GLU A 57 -38.75 -4.08 -9.66
C GLU A 57 -37.26 -4.43 -9.77
N ALA A 58 -36.81 -4.97 -10.90
CA ALA A 58 -35.39 -5.26 -11.14
C ALA A 58 -34.56 -3.96 -11.27
N LEU A 59 -35.07 -2.93 -11.93
CA LEU A 59 -34.42 -1.62 -12.05
C LEU A 59 -34.44 -0.84 -10.72
N ILE A 60 -35.52 -0.97 -9.93
CA ILE A 60 -35.59 -0.40 -8.57
C ILE A 60 -34.59 -1.11 -7.65
N ASN A 61 -34.53 -2.45 -7.65
CA ASN A 61 -33.54 -3.18 -6.85
C ASN A 61 -32.10 -2.89 -7.27
N ARG A 62 -31.85 -2.73 -8.58
CA ARG A 62 -30.53 -2.40 -9.10
C ARG A 62 -30.11 -0.98 -8.69
N SER A 63 -30.97 0.02 -8.88
CA SER A 63 -30.70 1.42 -8.47
C SER A 63 -30.51 1.60 -6.96
N VAL A 64 -31.16 0.80 -6.12
CA VAL A 64 -30.96 0.79 -4.66
C VAL A 64 -29.65 0.10 -4.24
N SER A 65 -29.07 -0.77 -5.09
CA SER A 65 -27.83 -1.52 -4.81
C SER A 65 -26.52 -0.87 -5.29
N GLU A 66 -26.60 0.11 -6.20
CA GLU A 66 -25.45 0.79 -6.82
C GLU A 66 -24.69 1.82 -5.94
N PRO A 67 -25.25 2.48 -4.88
CA PRO A 67 -24.46 3.46 -4.12
C PRO A 67 -23.31 2.81 -3.34
N ASN A 68 -23.48 1.55 -2.93
CA ASN A 68 -22.48 0.84 -2.14
C ASN A 68 -21.29 0.37 -2.98
N ARG A 69 -21.47 0.10 -4.28
CA ARG A 69 -20.41 -0.43 -5.16
C ARG A 69 -19.41 0.66 -5.60
N PHE A 70 -19.89 1.88 -5.77
CA PHE A 70 -19.04 3.04 -6.07
C PHE A 70 -18.28 3.51 -4.83
N LEU A 71 -18.95 3.55 -3.67
CA LEU A 71 -18.27 3.87 -2.41
C LEU A 71 -17.26 2.78 -2.04
N SER A 72 -17.54 1.51 -2.30
CA SER A 72 -16.58 0.43 -2.08
C SER A 72 -15.40 0.51 -3.04
N SER A 73 -15.58 0.88 -4.32
CA SER A 73 -14.44 0.99 -5.25
C SER A 73 -13.50 2.17 -4.91
N ILE A 74 -14.04 3.31 -4.47
CA ILE A 74 -13.23 4.45 -3.99
C ILE A 74 -12.50 4.09 -2.68
N THR A 75 -13.21 3.44 -1.77
CA THR A 75 -12.68 3.07 -0.45
C THR A 75 -11.63 1.97 -0.56
N GLU A 76 -11.87 0.93 -1.36
CA GLU A 76 -10.91 -0.15 -1.59
C GLU A 76 -9.67 0.35 -2.32
N GLY A 77 -9.82 1.20 -3.34
CA GLY A 77 -8.68 1.80 -4.03
C GLY A 77 -7.79 2.64 -3.11
N SER A 78 -8.37 3.36 -2.15
CA SER A 78 -7.59 4.21 -1.22
C SER A 78 -6.96 3.38 -0.09
N PHE A 79 -7.67 2.39 0.44
CA PHE A 79 -7.19 1.53 1.52
C PHE A 79 -6.00 0.67 1.07
N GLU A 80 -6.10 0.10 -0.12
CA GLU A 80 -5.05 -0.77 -0.69
C GLU A 80 -3.77 0.01 -1.03
N ASN A 81 -3.91 1.25 -1.52
CA ASN A 81 -2.76 2.04 -1.99
C ASN A 81 -2.09 2.90 -0.91
N TYR A 82 -2.79 3.23 0.18
CA TYR A 82 -2.23 4.08 1.26
C TYR A 82 -2.17 3.38 2.60
N ILE A 83 -3.25 2.73 3.03
CA ILE A 83 -3.33 2.19 4.39
C ILE A 83 -2.49 0.92 4.53
N ARG A 84 -2.59 -0.02 3.58
CA ARG A 84 -1.79 -1.25 3.63
C ARG A 84 -0.28 -1.00 3.60
N PRO A 85 0.25 -0.13 2.71
CA PRO A 85 1.67 0.14 2.69
C PRO A 85 2.15 0.89 3.94
N CYS A 86 1.37 1.86 4.44
CA CYS A 86 1.70 2.58 5.68
C CYS A 86 1.72 1.65 6.90
N PHE A 87 0.74 0.75 7.02
CA PHE A 87 0.71 -0.24 8.09
C PHE A 87 1.92 -1.18 8.02
N THR A 88 2.32 -1.54 6.80
CA THR A 88 3.49 -2.38 6.55
C THR A 88 4.78 -1.68 6.97
N GLU A 89 4.96 -0.42 6.60
CA GLU A 89 6.10 0.41 7.01
C GLU A 89 6.16 0.60 8.53
N PHE A 90 5.01 0.86 9.16
CA PHE A 90 4.88 0.92 10.62
C PHE A 90 5.33 -0.40 11.28
N LEU A 91 4.78 -1.53 10.85
CA LEU A 91 5.04 -2.83 11.46
C LEU A 91 6.50 -3.25 11.25
N GLY A 92 7.04 -3.02 10.05
CA GLY A 92 8.42 -3.34 9.76
C GLY A 92 9.40 -2.54 10.61
N VAL A 93 9.19 -1.23 10.78
CA VAL A 93 10.06 -0.44 11.68
C VAL A 93 9.88 -0.84 13.15
N ALA A 94 8.66 -1.14 13.59
CA ALA A 94 8.42 -1.61 14.96
C ALA A 94 9.19 -2.91 15.25
N LEU A 95 9.13 -3.89 14.34
CA LEU A 95 9.86 -5.15 14.46
C LEU A 95 11.37 -4.95 14.36
N PHE A 96 11.83 -4.13 13.41
CA PHE A 96 13.25 -3.83 13.24
C PHE A 96 13.86 -3.20 14.50
N VAL A 97 13.21 -2.18 15.06
CA VAL A 97 13.67 -1.52 16.28
C VAL A 97 13.58 -2.47 17.47
N PHE A 98 12.49 -3.21 17.62
CA PHE A 98 12.32 -4.15 18.73
C PHE A 98 13.42 -5.21 18.75
N ILE A 99 13.64 -5.90 17.62
CA ILE A 99 14.64 -6.97 17.52
C ILE A 99 16.06 -6.41 17.66
N GLY A 100 16.34 -5.28 17.00
CA GLY A 100 17.65 -4.64 17.03
C GLY A 100 18.05 -4.17 18.43
N THR A 101 17.17 -3.42 19.10
CA THR A 101 17.41 -2.93 20.46
C THR A 101 17.44 -4.08 21.47
N THR A 102 16.59 -5.09 21.31
CA THR A 102 16.61 -6.32 22.13
C THR A 102 17.97 -7.03 22.04
N ALA A 103 18.55 -7.16 20.85
CA ALA A 103 19.87 -7.77 20.67
C ALA A 103 20.96 -6.98 21.42
N ILE A 104 20.89 -5.65 21.37
CA ILE A 104 21.81 -4.75 22.09
C ILE A 104 21.64 -4.90 23.62
N CYS A 105 20.42 -4.75 24.13
CA CYS A 105 20.13 -4.84 25.57
C CYS A 105 20.44 -6.22 26.17
N SER A 106 20.41 -7.28 25.36
CA SER A 106 20.74 -8.65 25.80
C SER A 106 22.25 -8.96 25.81
N GLY A 107 23.10 -7.93 25.68
CA GLY A 107 24.56 -8.04 25.78
C GLY A 107 25.19 -8.92 24.71
N ARG A 108 24.59 -8.99 23.51
CA ARG A 108 25.16 -9.75 22.39
C ARG A 108 26.44 -9.09 21.89
N ALA A 109 27.36 -9.90 21.37
CA ALA A 109 28.53 -9.40 20.66
C ALA A 109 28.13 -8.64 19.38
N VAL A 110 29.03 -7.81 18.85
CA VAL A 110 28.76 -6.94 17.70
C VAL A 110 28.31 -7.74 16.48
N GLU A 111 28.85 -8.93 16.27
CA GLU A 111 28.48 -9.85 15.19
C GLU A 111 27.03 -10.33 15.35
N GLY A 112 26.62 -10.62 16.59
CA GLY A 112 25.24 -11.03 16.90
C GLY A 112 24.25 -9.89 16.70
N VAL A 113 24.61 -8.66 17.07
CA VAL A 113 23.79 -7.46 16.82
C VAL A 113 23.67 -7.18 15.33
N ALA A 114 24.77 -7.29 14.58
CA ALA A 114 24.79 -7.10 13.14
C ALA A 114 23.94 -8.15 12.41
N LEU A 115 24.06 -9.42 12.79
CA LEU A 115 23.22 -10.50 12.26
C LEU A 115 21.74 -10.29 12.57
N ALA A 116 21.40 -9.87 13.79
CA ALA A 116 20.01 -9.60 14.17
C ALA A 116 19.39 -8.49 13.30
N HIS A 117 20.09 -7.37 13.10
CA HIS A 117 19.60 -6.28 12.26
C HIS A 117 19.52 -6.69 10.78
N GLY A 118 20.58 -7.31 10.26
CA GLY A 118 20.66 -7.71 8.86
C GLY A 118 19.61 -8.75 8.48
N LEU A 119 19.44 -9.79 9.30
CA LEU A 119 18.42 -10.81 9.06
C LEU A 119 17.00 -10.25 9.18
N THR A 120 16.76 -9.35 10.14
CA THR A 120 15.46 -8.72 10.30
C THR A 120 15.08 -7.92 9.07
N ILE A 121 15.96 -7.04 8.57
CA ILE A 121 15.69 -6.27 7.35
C ILE A 121 15.53 -7.18 6.13
N ALA A 122 16.36 -8.22 5.98
CA ALA A 122 16.23 -9.17 4.88
C ALA A 122 14.86 -9.87 4.86
N LEU A 123 14.39 -10.33 6.02
CA LEU A 123 13.07 -10.97 6.15
C LEU A 123 11.93 -9.99 5.91
N LEU A 124 12.04 -8.78 6.46
CA LEU A 124 11.04 -7.73 6.25
C LEU A 124 10.92 -7.40 4.76
N ILE A 125 12.01 -7.06 4.09
CA ILE A 125 12.00 -6.75 2.64
C ILE A 125 11.44 -7.93 1.83
N THR A 126 11.83 -9.16 2.16
CA THR A 126 11.31 -10.35 1.46
C THR A 126 9.80 -10.51 1.63
N ALA A 127 9.28 -10.22 2.82
CA ALA A 127 7.86 -10.37 3.13
C ALA A 127 6.99 -9.19 2.64
N THR A 128 7.55 -7.98 2.59
CA THR A 128 6.77 -6.75 2.44
C THR A 128 7.15 -5.89 1.24
N GLY A 129 8.20 -6.26 0.51
CA GLY A 129 8.73 -5.47 -0.59
C GLY A 129 7.68 -5.20 -1.67
N SER A 130 6.85 -6.20 -1.99
CA SER A 130 5.75 -6.06 -2.96
C SER A 130 4.56 -5.23 -2.47
N ILE A 131 4.46 -4.96 -1.16
CA ILE A 131 3.33 -4.21 -0.57
C ILE A 131 3.69 -2.73 -0.43
N SER A 132 4.87 -2.41 0.11
CA SER A 132 5.25 -1.03 0.46
C SER A 132 6.50 -0.51 -0.24
N GLY A 133 7.29 -1.37 -0.88
CA GLY A 133 8.66 -1.06 -1.29
C GLY A 133 9.70 -1.31 -0.18
N GLY A 134 9.26 -1.53 1.07
CA GLY A 134 10.14 -1.95 2.18
C GLY A 134 11.21 -0.92 2.51
N HIS A 135 10.83 0.36 2.62
CA HIS A 135 11.78 1.44 2.89
C HIS A 135 12.30 1.36 4.32
N PHE A 136 11.41 1.19 5.30
CA PHE A 136 11.67 1.04 6.73
C PHE A 136 12.63 2.07 7.34
N ASN A 137 12.81 3.19 6.65
CA ASN A 137 13.82 4.18 6.95
C ASN A 137 13.42 5.50 6.27
N PRO A 138 13.33 6.60 7.04
CA PRO A 138 13.01 7.92 6.48
C PRO A 138 14.02 8.39 5.44
N ALA A 139 15.31 8.08 5.62
CA ALA A 139 16.36 8.47 4.67
C ALA A 139 16.23 7.71 3.34
N VAL A 140 15.87 6.41 3.40
CA VAL A 140 15.59 5.61 2.20
C VAL A 140 14.34 6.15 1.52
N THR A 141 13.27 6.41 2.27
CA THR A 141 12.03 6.99 1.75
C THR A 141 12.27 8.32 1.04
N LEU A 142 13.10 9.18 1.62
CA LEU A 142 13.49 10.45 1.00
C LEU A 142 14.33 10.23 -0.27
N GLY A 143 15.26 9.27 -0.26
CA GLY A 143 16.04 8.90 -1.45
C GLY A 143 15.16 8.43 -2.60
N VAL A 144 14.18 7.56 -2.31
CA VAL A 144 13.19 7.07 -3.29
C VAL A 144 12.29 8.21 -3.77
N LEU A 145 11.94 9.17 -2.89
CA LEU A 145 11.19 10.37 -3.26
C LEU A 145 11.96 11.25 -4.24
N ILE A 146 13.25 11.50 -3.97
CA ILE A 146 14.12 12.27 -4.86
C ILE A 146 14.30 11.54 -6.20
N GLY A 147 14.33 10.21 -6.19
CA GLY A 147 14.33 9.37 -7.38
C GLY A 147 13.01 9.35 -8.16
N GLY A 148 11.94 9.95 -7.63
CA GLY A 148 10.63 10.02 -8.29
C GLY A 148 9.83 8.72 -8.27
N ALA A 149 10.25 7.72 -7.49
CA ALA A 149 9.61 6.41 -7.42
C ALA A 149 8.50 6.33 -6.35
N VAL A 150 8.33 7.36 -5.53
CA VAL A 150 7.22 7.49 -4.56
C VAL A 150 6.64 8.90 -4.58
N SER A 151 5.32 9.03 -4.41
CA SER A 151 4.68 10.34 -4.34
C SER A 151 5.09 11.10 -3.07
N PRO A 152 5.20 12.44 -3.08
CA PRO A 152 5.52 13.23 -1.88
C PRO A 152 4.56 12.98 -0.72
N VAL A 153 3.27 12.78 -1.01
CA VAL A 153 2.25 12.49 0.01
C VAL A 153 2.49 11.12 0.65
N THR A 154 2.71 10.08 -0.17
CA THR A 154 3.01 8.73 0.31
C THR A 154 4.32 8.71 1.11
N ALA A 155 5.34 9.45 0.67
CA ALA A 155 6.61 9.56 1.39
C ALA A 155 6.43 10.16 2.79
N VAL A 156 5.63 11.23 2.95
CA VAL A 156 5.33 11.81 4.26
C VAL A 156 4.57 10.81 5.13
N LEU A 157 3.58 10.11 4.59
CA LEU A 157 2.83 9.09 5.32
C LEU A 157 3.72 7.94 5.78
N TYR A 158 4.68 7.53 4.96
CA TYR A 158 5.68 6.52 5.31
C TYR A 158 6.56 7.00 6.45
N VAL A 159 7.12 8.22 6.37
CA VAL A 159 7.97 8.76 7.44
C VAL A 159 7.22 8.82 8.76
N VAL A 160 5.97 9.29 8.76
CA VAL A 160 5.12 9.32 9.96
C VAL A 160 4.89 7.89 10.49
N SER A 161 4.53 6.95 9.63
CA SER A 161 4.31 5.54 9.99
C SER A 161 5.58 4.90 10.58
N GLN A 162 6.74 5.17 9.99
CA GLN A 162 8.05 4.71 10.45
C GLN A 162 8.40 5.30 11.84
N MET A 163 8.15 6.59 12.08
CA MET A 163 8.38 7.20 13.40
C MET A 163 7.51 6.59 14.48
N ILE A 164 6.21 6.37 14.19
CA ILE A 164 5.30 5.71 15.13
C ILE A 164 5.76 4.27 15.36
N GLY A 165 6.17 3.55 14.31
CA GLY A 165 6.72 2.20 14.42
C GLY A 165 7.93 2.13 15.33
N ALA A 166 8.88 3.06 15.18
CA ALA A 166 10.08 3.11 16.00
C ALA A 166 9.76 3.33 17.50
N ILE A 167 8.81 4.21 17.80
CA ILE A 167 8.35 4.44 19.18
C ILE A 167 7.78 3.16 19.78
N PHE A 168 6.91 2.46 19.04
CA PHE A 168 6.30 1.22 19.51
C PHE A 168 7.34 0.11 19.70
N GLY A 169 8.26 -0.06 18.74
CA GLY A 169 9.35 -1.03 18.86
C GLY A 169 10.21 -0.78 20.10
N SER A 170 10.57 0.47 20.36
CA SER A 170 11.33 0.85 21.56
C SER A 170 10.53 0.63 22.85
N LEU A 171 9.23 0.93 22.83
CA LEU A 171 8.35 0.71 23.99
C LEU A 171 8.24 -0.77 24.33
N PHE A 172 8.12 -1.65 23.32
CA PHE A 172 8.09 -3.09 23.54
C PHE A 172 9.38 -3.61 24.17
N THR A 173 10.54 -3.11 23.72
CA THR A 173 11.83 -3.45 24.34
C THR A 173 11.87 -2.99 25.80
N LEU A 174 11.39 -1.79 26.09
CA LEU A 174 11.33 -1.27 27.46
C LEU A 174 10.44 -2.13 28.38
N VAL A 175 9.26 -2.54 27.90
CA VAL A 175 8.34 -3.42 28.65
C VAL A 175 8.99 -4.78 28.90
N ARG A 176 9.67 -5.35 27.90
CA ARG A 176 10.44 -6.59 28.03
C ARG A 176 11.50 -6.47 29.12
N ASP A 177 12.33 -5.44 29.06
CA ASP A 177 13.45 -5.27 30.00
C ASP A 177 12.96 -5.06 31.43
N ASN A 178 11.89 -4.27 31.62
CA ASN A 178 11.25 -4.12 32.93
C ASN A 178 10.74 -5.46 33.48
N SER A 179 10.14 -6.31 32.63
CA SER A 179 9.65 -7.63 33.07
C SER A 179 10.78 -8.58 33.52
N VAL A 180 11.98 -8.45 32.93
CA VAL A 180 13.16 -9.23 33.33
C VAL A 180 13.69 -8.77 34.69
N LEU A 181 13.64 -7.46 34.99
CA LEU A 181 14.14 -6.90 36.24
C LEU A 181 13.29 -7.27 37.47
N TYR A 182 11.98 -7.49 37.33
CA TYR A 182 11.11 -7.91 38.45
C TYR A 182 11.10 -9.43 38.70
N SER A 183 11.84 -10.21 37.91
CA SER A 183 11.89 -11.67 38.02
C SER A 183 13.09 -12.20 38.83
N HIS A 184 13.88 -11.32 39.46
CA HIS A 184 15.02 -11.63 40.32
C HIS A 184 14.87 -10.97 41.69
#